data_AF-A0A6I2IIS3-F1
#
_entry.id   AF-A0A6I2IIS3-F1
#
_cell.length_a   1.000
_cell.length_b   1.000
_cell.length_c   1.000
_cell.angle_alpha   90.00
_cell.angle_beta   90.00
_cell.angle_gamma   90.00
#
_symmetry.space_group_name_H-M   'P 1'
#
loop_
_entity.id
_entity.type
_entity.pdbx_description
1 polymer ?
#
loop_
_entity_poly.entity_id
_entity_poly.type
_entity_poly.pdbx_seq_one_letter_code
_entity_poly.pdbx_strand_id
1 'polypeptide(L)'
;MVNLERVRLIPACRSDDNEFESIKDNLIDCGHARCVFEVIGCDDLVLKEAKPDKCSHNENEARFYFTSVIESLFDVLGCIAEVKSISRTGKFLIMEKLYTDLDPTLKSDAKVPVEVDDKHSKNYGMTSDRKVIKCIDYGSVNFANGISGNVKDVPFQSKESVDDMAKFKNILK
;
A
#
# COMPACT_ATOMS: atom_id res chain seq x y z
N MET A 1 -24.02 5.95 2.78
CA MET A 1 -24.47 6.54 1.50
C MET A 1 -23.28 6.54 0.56
N VAL A 2 -23.30 5.75 -0.52
CA VAL A 2 -22.24 5.78 -1.53
C VAL A 2 -22.42 7.08 -2.31
N ASN A 3 -21.43 7.96 -2.30
CA ASN A 3 -21.49 9.21 -3.05
C ASN A 3 -21.38 8.88 -4.55
N LEU A 4 -22.52 8.81 -5.25
CA LEU A 4 -22.62 8.37 -6.65
C LEU A 4 -21.77 9.22 -7.61
N GLU A 5 -21.41 10.45 -7.22
CA GLU A 5 -20.49 11.29 -7.99
C GLU A 5 -19.04 10.81 -7.92
N ARG A 6 -18.59 10.25 -6.78
CA ARG A 6 -17.23 9.67 -6.66
C ARG A 6 -17.04 8.45 -7.56
N VAL A 7 -18.07 7.63 -7.75
CA VAL A 7 -18.01 6.42 -8.60
C VAL A 7 -17.78 6.77 -10.07
N ARG A 8 -18.11 7.99 -10.51
CA ARG A 8 -17.89 8.43 -11.89
C ARG A 8 -16.47 8.93 -12.18
N LEU A 9 -15.66 9.18 -11.15
CA LEU A 9 -14.32 9.74 -11.29
C LEU A 9 -13.22 8.67 -11.38
N ILE A 10 -13.45 7.47 -10.85
CA ILE A 10 -12.44 6.40 -10.86
C ILE A 10 -12.59 5.60 -12.16
N PRO A 11 -11.59 5.56 -13.06
CA PRO A 11 -11.61 4.72 -14.24
C PRO A 11 -11.76 3.25 -13.87
N ALA A 12 -12.49 2.50 -14.70
CA ALA A 12 -12.67 1.08 -14.49
C ALA A 12 -11.34 0.32 -14.59
N CYS A 13 -11.27 -0.86 -13.97
CA CYS A 13 -10.12 -1.75 -14.18
C CYS A 13 -9.95 -2.02 -15.68
N ARG A 14 -8.70 -1.89 -16.15
CA ARG A 14 -8.29 -2.05 -17.55
C ARG A 14 -8.81 -0.99 -18.52
N SER A 15 -9.29 0.15 -18.01
CA SER A 15 -9.47 1.38 -18.80
C SER A 15 -8.15 1.89 -19.40
N ASP A 16 -8.23 2.76 -20.40
CA ASP A 16 -7.08 3.33 -21.08
C ASP A 16 -6.25 4.22 -20.14
N ASP A 17 -4.92 4.25 -20.32
CA ASP A 17 -4.01 5.07 -19.52
C ASP A 17 -4.38 6.55 -19.50
N ASN A 18 -4.95 7.07 -20.61
CA ASN A 18 -5.41 8.46 -20.71
C ASN A 18 -6.55 8.80 -19.73
N GLU A 19 -7.40 7.82 -19.37
CA GLU A 19 -8.45 8.03 -18.38
C GLU A 19 -7.85 8.26 -16.99
N PHE A 20 -6.80 7.52 -16.65
CA PHE A 20 -6.07 7.67 -15.39
C PHE A 20 -5.24 8.95 -15.36
N GLU A 21 -4.59 9.30 -16.48
CA GLU A 21 -3.84 10.54 -16.61
C GLU A 21 -4.75 11.76 -16.40
N SER A 22 -6.00 11.71 -16.86
CA SER A 22 -6.94 12.83 -16.77
C SER A 22 -7.40 13.18 -15.34
N ILE A 23 -7.21 12.26 -14.39
CA ILE A 23 -7.55 12.44 -12.97
C ILE A 23 -6.32 12.57 -12.06
N LYS A 24 -5.13 12.65 -12.65
CA LYS A 24 -3.87 12.84 -11.92
C LYS A 24 -3.75 14.29 -11.45
N ASP A 25 -3.46 14.48 -10.17
CA ASP A 25 -3.26 15.79 -9.56
C ASP A 25 -1.81 15.93 -9.04
N ASN A 26 -1.62 16.71 -7.98
CA ASN A 26 -0.32 17.02 -7.39
C ASN A 26 0.52 15.78 -7.08
N LEU A 27 1.82 15.89 -7.35
CA LEU A 27 2.81 14.90 -6.94
C LEU A 27 2.92 14.87 -5.41
N ILE A 28 2.78 13.69 -4.81
CA ILE A 28 2.99 13.45 -3.38
C ILE A 28 4.45 13.04 -3.12
N ASP A 29 4.91 12.03 -3.86
CA ASP A 29 6.25 11.47 -3.69
C ASP A 29 6.70 10.76 -4.97
N CYS A 30 8.00 10.56 -5.14
CA CYS A 30 8.50 9.70 -6.21
C CYS A 30 9.67 8.81 -5.77
N GLY A 31 9.43 7.49 -5.83
CA GLY A 31 10.40 6.47 -5.49
C GLY A 31 11.16 5.92 -6.70
N HIS A 32 11.79 4.75 -6.53
CA HIS A 32 12.56 4.10 -7.59
C HIS A 32 11.68 3.66 -8.77
N ALA A 33 10.60 2.93 -8.49
CA ALA A 33 9.77 2.29 -9.53
C ALA A 33 8.56 3.14 -9.95
N ARG A 34 8.07 4.02 -9.07
CA ARG A 34 6.78 4.70 -9.21
C ARG A 34 6.83 6.11 -8.64
N CYS A 35 6.03 7.00 -9.20
CA CYS A 35 5.64 8.24 -8.56
C CYS A 35 4.19 8.13 -8.05
N VAL A 36 3.87 8.82 -6.97
CA VAL A 36 2.55 8.81 -6.31
C VAL A 36 1.96 10.20 -6.39
N PHE A 37 0.71 10.29 -6.83
CA PHE A 37 -0.01 11.53 -7.04
C PHE A 37 -1.33 11.52 -6.28
N GLU A 38 -1.84 12.71 -5.98
CA GLU A 38 -3.23 12.90 -5.58
C GLU A 38 -4.17 12.58 -6.75
N VAL A 39 -5.41 12.25 -6.41
CA VAL A 39 -6.49 12.02 -7.38
C VAL A 39 -7.45 13.20 -7.32
N ILE A 40 -7.72 13.81 -8.48
CA ILE A 40 -8.63 14.97 -8.58
C ILE A 40 -9.98 14.60 -7.96
N GLY A 41 -10.44 15.41 -6.99
CA GLY A 41 -11.73 15.22 -6.33
C GLY A 41 -11.84 14.01 -5.39
N CYS A 42 -10.76 13.27 -5.16
CA CYS A 42 -10.73 12.09 -4.27
C CYS A 42 -9.55 12.18 -3.29
N ASP A 43 -9.78 12.82 -2.15
CA ASP A 43 -8.80 13.07 -1.09
C ASP A 43 -8.36 11.80 -0.32
N ASP A 44 -9.14 10.74 -0.40
CA ASP A 44 -8.89 9.44 0.23
C ASP A 44 -8.27 8.42 -0.71
N LEU A 45 -7.86 8.84 -1.92
CA LEU A 45 -7.21 7.99 -2.91
C LEU A 45 -5.85 8.56 -3.34
N VAL A 46 -4.99 7.68 -3.84
CA VAL A 46 -3.75 8.04 -4.53
C VAL A 46 -3.64 7.30 -5.86
N LEU A 47 -2.95 7.93 -6.79
CA LEU A 47 -2.60 7.36 -8.09
C LEU A 47 -1.10 7.04 -8.12
N LYS A 48 -0.75 5.77 -8.23
CA LYS A 48 0.63 5.31 -8.46
C LYS A 48 0.89 5.20 -9.97
N GLU A 49 1.77 6.06 -10.49
CA GLU A 49 2.27 6.00 -11.87
C GLU A 49 3.61 5.25 -11.90
N ALA A 50 3.67 4.17 -12.66
CA ALA A 50 4.88 3.42 -12.92
C ALA A 50 5.80 4.17 -13.88
N LYS A 51 7.11 4.15 -13.57
CA LYS A 51 8.15 4.60 -14.49
C LYS A 51 8.26 3.65 -15.69
N PRO A 52 8.92 4.08 -16.79
CA PRO A 52 9.19 3.21 -17.93
C PRO A 52 9.76 1.85 -17.50
N ASP A 53 9.27 0.77 -18.11
CA ASP A 53 9.66 -0.61 -17.83
C ASP A 53 9.38 -1.11 -16.40
N LYS A 54 8.56 -0.38 -15.62
CA LYS A 54 8.20 -0.75 -14.23
C LYS A 54 6.71 -1.04 -14.03
N CYS A 55 5.90 -1.08 -15.08
CA CYS A 55 4.45 -1.37 -14.99
C CYS A 55 4.13 -2.67 -14.23
N SER A 56 5.02 -3.66 -14.28
CA SER A 56 4.88 -4.93 -13.54
C SER A 56 4.73 -4.76 -12.03
N HIS A 57 5.21 -3.65 -11.44
CA HIS A 57 5.07 -3.40 -10.00
C HIS A 57 3.60 -3.13 -9.63
N ASN A 58 2.93 -2.31 -10.43
CA ASN A 58 1.50 -2.05 -10.28
C ASN A 58 0.67 -3.28 -10.60
N GLU A 59 1.03 -4.04 -11.64
CA GLU A 59 0.35 -5.30 -11.99
C GLU A 59 0.43 -6.33 -10.86
N ASN A 60 1.61 -6.52 -10.28
CA ASN A 60 1.79 -7.45 -9.18
C ASN A 60 0.97 -7.04 -7.97
N GLU A 61 0.96 -5.76 -7.63
CA GLU A 61 0.20 -5.22 -6.51
C GLU A 61 -1.32 -5.38 -6.73
N ALA A 62 -1.83 -5.02 -7.90
CA ALA A 62 -3.23 -5.25 -8.26
C ALA A 62 -3.58 -6.75 -8.24
N ARG A 63 -2.70 -7.60 -8.77
CA ARG A 63 -2.91 -9.06 -8.76
C ARG A 63 -3.00 -9.58 -7.33
N PHE A 64 -2.11 -9.16 -6.44
CA PHE A 64 -2.15 -9.55 -5.03
C PHE A 64 -3.49 -9.19 -4.39
N TYR A 65 -3.92 -7.94 -4.56
CA TYR A 65 -5.17 -7.46 -3.99
C TYR A 65 -6.38 -8.21 -4.56
N PHE A 66 -6.53 -8.25 -5.88
CA PHE A 66 -7.70 -8.85 -6.52
C PHE A 66 -7.77 -10.37 -6.33
N THR A 67 -6.63 -11.08 -6.31
CA THR A 67 -6.61 -12.50 -5.90
C THR A 67 -7.10 -12.66 -4.47
N SER A 68 -6.62 -11.83 -3.54
CA SER A 68 -7.07 -11.86 -2.14
C SER A 68 -8.58 -11.59 -1.99
N VAL A 69 -9.15 -10.73 -2.83
CA VAL A 69 -10.60 -10.48 -2.90
C VAL A 69 -11.35 -11.72 -3.41
N ILE A 70 -10.91 -12.29 -4.54
CA ILE A 70 -11.55 -13.47 -5.15
C ILE A 70 -11.52 -14.66 -4.19
N GLU A 71 -10.42 -14.85 -3.49
CA GLU A 71 -10.21 -15.94 -2.52
C GLU A 71 -10.79 -15.63 -1.13
N SER A 72 -11.38 -14.44 -0.93
CA SER A 72 -11.99 -14.03 0.35
C SER A 72 -11.02 -14.09 1.54
N LEU A 73 -9.76 -13.68 1.32
CA LEU A 73 -8.70 -13.68 2.34
C LEU A 73 -8.86 -12.46 3.27
N PHE A 74 -9.89 -12.47 4.12
CA PHE A 74 -10.28 -11.31 4.92
C PHE A 74 -9.17 -10.78 5.85
N ASP A 75 -8.37 -11.66 6.44
CA ASP A 75 -7.25 -11.25 7.30
C ASP A 75 -6.16 -10.50 6.50
N VAL A 76 -5.88 -10.97 5.28
CA VAL A 76 -4.97 -10.29 4.34
C VAL A 76 -5.57 -8.95 3.91
N LEU A 77 -6.84 -8.92 3.49
CA LEU A 77 -7.53 -7.70 3.06
C LEU A 77 -7.62 -6.65 4.17
N GLY A 78 -7.71 -7.08 5.44
CA GLY A 78 -7.75 -6.20 6.60
C GLY A 78 -6.42 -5.48 6.88
N CYS A 79 -5.30 -5.99 6.37
CA CYS A 79 -3.97 -5.47 6.67
C CYS A 79 -3.20 -4.91 5.46
N ILE A 80 -3.80 -4.87 4.27
CA ILE A 80 -3.23 -4.25 3.08
C ILE A 80 -4.07 -3.06 2.61
N ALA A 81 -3.41 -2.08 2.00
CA ALA A 81 -4.07 -0.95 1.38
C ALA A 81 -4.90 -1.41 0.17
N GLU A 82 -6.17 -1.02 0.10
CA GLU A 82 -7.11 -1.41 -0.94
C GLU A 82 -6.76 -0.83 -2.30
N VAL A 83 -6.74 -1.69 -3.33
CA VAL A 83 -6.68 -1.28 -4.74
C VAL A 83 -8.09 -1.06 -5.26
N LYS A 84 -8.33 0.13 -5.84
CA LYS A 84 -9.60 0.49 -6.47
C LYS A 84 -9.64 0.15 -7.96
N SER A 85 -8.56 0.45 -8.68
CA SER A 85 -8.47 0.11 -10.10
C SER A 85 -7.03 0.14 -10.63
N ILE A 86 -6.80 -0.51 -11.76
CA ILE A 86 -5.53 -0.52 -12.49
C ILE A 86 -5.79 -0.24 -13.97
N SER A 87 -4.95 0.56 -14.61
CA SER A 87 -4.99 0.81 -16.05
C SER A 87 -4.70 -0.43 -16.90
N ARG A 88 -5.07 -0.39 -18.19
CA ARG A 88 -4.85 -1.49 -19.12
C ARG A 88 -3.40 -1.95 -19.19
N THR A 89 -2.46 -1.02 -19.21
CA THR A 89 -1.03 -1.32 -19.36
C THR A 89 -0.33 -1.60 -18.03
N GLY A 90 -1.03 -1.39 -16.91
CA GLY A 90 -0.43 -1.36 -15.58
C GLY A 90 0.37 -0.10 -15.28
N LYS A 91 0.40 0.90 -16.18
CA LYS A 91 1.10 2.16 -15.93
C LYS A 91 0.56 2.87 -14.69
N PHE A 92 -0.75 2.87 -14.50
CA PHE A 92 -1.43 3.50 -13.37
C PHE A 92 -2.16 2.50 -12.48
N LEU A 93 -2.14 2.75 -11.17
CA LEU A 93 -2.86 2.02 -10.13
C LEU A 93 -3.48 3.02 -9.14
N ILE A 94 -4.78 2.92 -8.87
CA ILE A 94 -5.48 3.71 -7.88
C ILE A 94 -5.69 2.87 -6.62
N MET A 95 -5.36 3.43 -5.47
CA MET A 95 -5.49 2.77 -4.18
C MET A 95 -5.92 3.73 -3.07
N GLU A 96 -6.36 3.19 -1.93
CA GLU A 96 -6.66 4.00 -0.75
C GLU A 96 -5.43 4.81 -0.30
N LYS A 97 -5.65 6.07 0.07
CA LYS A 97 -4.63 6.95 0.66
C LYS A 97 -4.53 6.65 2.15
N LEU A 98 -3.32 6.37 2.61
CA LEU A 98 -3.01 6.19 4.03
C LEU A 98 -2.01 7.26 4.50
N TYR A 99 -2.07 7.59 5.78
CA TYR A 99 -1.13 8.50 6.42
C TYR A 99 0.19 7.75 6.66
N THR A 100 1.26 8.15 5.97
CA THR A 100 2.56 7.46 5.98
C THR A 100 3.54 8.01 7.02
N ASP A 101 3.25 9.16 7.63
CA ASP A 101 4.01 9.71 8.76
C ASP A 101 3.59 9.00 10.05
N LEU A 102 4.03 7.74 10.17
CA LEU A 102 3.73 6.88 11.31
C LEU A 102 4.65 7.22 12.49
N ASP A 103 4.04 7.41 13.66
CA ASP A 103 4.79 7.53 14.92
C ASP A 103 5.57 6.23 15.17
N PRO A 104 6.93 6.27 15.22
CA PRO A 104 7.75 5.09 15.47
C PRO A 104 7.49 4.44 16.83
N THR A 105 6.92 5.19 17.78
CA THR A 105 6.59 4.72 19.13
C THR A 105 5.20 4.09 19.22
N LEU A 106 4.43 4.12 18.13
CA LEU A 106 3.10 3.56 18.08
C LEU A 106 3.15 2.05 18.32
N LYS A 107 2.67 1.63 19.49
CA LYS A 107 2.37 0.22 19.75
C LYS A 107 1.14 -0.15 18.93
N SER A 108 1.33 -1.00 17.94
CA SER A 108 0.25 -1.49 17.10
C SER A 108 0.33 -3.01 17.02
N ASP A 109 -0.83 -3.66 17.10
CA ASP A 109 -0.98 -5.08 16.78
C ASP A 109 -1.12 -5.27 15.26
N ALA A 110 -0.45 -4.39 14.49
CA ALA A 110 -0.51 -4.38 13.04
C ALA A 110 -0.04 -5.72 12.50
N LYS A 111 -0.79 -6.19 11.50
CA LYS A 111 -0.49 -7.42 10.78
C LYS A 111 -0.03 -7.10 9.38
N VAL A 112 0.62 -8.05 8.74
CA VAL A 112 1.02 -8.01 7.35
C VAL A 112 0.96 -9.42 6.76
N PRO A 113 0.65 -9.61 5.47
CA PRO A 113 0.67 -10.95 4.87
C PRO A 113 2.04 -11.61 5.05
N VAL A 114 2.05 -12.92 5.29
CA VAL A 114 3.31 -13.64 5.57
C VAL A 114 4.30 -13.57 4.43
N GLU A 115 3.83 -13.38 3.20
CA GLU A 115 4.63 -13.29 1.99
C GLU A 115 5.31 -11.93 1.79
N VAL A 116 4.87 -10.91 2.53
CA VAL A 116 5.50 -9.59 2.53
C VAL A 116 6.62 -9.61 3.58
N ASP A 117 7.86 -9.60 3.12
CA ASP A 117 9.04 -9.64 3.99
C ASP A 117 9.71 -8.27 4.21
N ASP A 118 9.24 -7.22 3.53
CA ASP A 118 9.84 -5.90 3.68
C ASP A 118 9.51 -5.27 5.04
N LYS A 119 10.59 -4.95 5.76
CA LYS A 119 10.57 -4.45 7.13
C LYS A 119 10.61 -2.93 7.23
N HIS A 120 10.63 -2.20 6.10
CA HIS A 120 10.74 -0.75 6.15
C HIS A 120 9.40 -0.10 6.51
N SER A 121 9.41 0.76 7.53
CA SER A 121 8.23 1.51 7.99
C SER A 121 7.54 2.32 6.89
N LYS A 122 8.30 2.77 5.88
CA LYS A 122 7.79 3.48 4.70
C LYS A 122 6.78 2.68 3.87
N ASN A 123 6.73 1.34 4.03
CA ASN A 123 5.80 0.47 3.30
C ASN A 123 4.48 0.30 4.05
N TYR A 124 4.24 1.12 5.07
CA TYR A 124 3.05 1.06 5.89
C TYR A 124 2.45 2.45 6.01
N GLY A 125 1.13 2.49 6.16
CA GLY A 125 0.39 3.71 6.42
C GLY A 125 -0.78 3.43 7.33
N MET A 126 -1.34 4.48 7.91
CA MET A 126 -2.45 4.40 8.84
C MET A 126 -3.73 4.96 8.20
N THR A 127 -4.85 4.32 8.49
CA THR A 127 -6.18 4.79 8.08
C THR A 127 -6.47 6.17 8.66
N SER A 128 -7.37 6.91 8.02
CA SER A 128 -7.70 8.29 8.41
C SER A 128 -8.28 8.43 9.81
N ASP A 129 -8.95 7.39 10.31
CA ASP A 129 -9.44 7.31 11.69
C ASP A 129 -8.36 6.98 12.73
N ARG A 130 -7.11 6.78 12.28
CA ARG A 130 -5.93 6.46 13.08
C ARG A 130 -6.03 5.15 13.87
N LYS A 131 -6.83 4.19 13.40
CA LYS A 131 -7.04 2.91 14.12
C LYS A 131 -6.29 1.73 13.53
N VAL A 132 -6.07 1.72 12.22
CA VAL A 132 -5.54 0.54 11.52
C VAL A 132 -4.30 0.94 10.73
N ILE A 133 -3.21 0.20 10.93
CA ILE A 133 -2.04 0.23 10.06
C ILE A 133 -2.21 -0.84 9.00
N LYS A 134 -1.93 -0.46 7.75
CA LYS A 134 -1.93 -1.36 6.60
C LYS A 134 -0.65 -1.23 5.80
N CYS A 135 -0.28 -2.31 5.13
CA CYS A 135 0.82 -2.32 4.17
C CYS A 135 0.40 -1.62 2.87
N ILE A 136 1.21 -0.67 2.40
CA ILE A 136 0.98 0.09 1.14
C ILE A 136 1.82 -0.42 -0.04
N ASP A 137 2.80 -1.29 0.20
CA ASP A 137 3.61 -1.90 -0.85
C ASP A 137 3.73 -3.42 -0.64
N TYR A 138 2.92 -4.15 -1.37
CA TYR A 138 2.86 -5.61 -1.35
C TYR A 138 2.99 -6.21 -2.77
N GLY A 139 3.47 -5.42 -3.73
CA GLY A 139 3.73 -5.85 -5.11
C GLY A 139 5.03 -6.64 -5.31
N SER A 140 5.89 -6.71 -4.28
CA SER A 140 7.16 -7.45 -4.33
C SER A 140 7.03 -8.95 -4.02
N VAL A 141 5.81 -9.42 -3.70
CA VAL A 141 5.55 -10.80 -3.30
C VAL A 141 5.77 -11.78 -4.46
N ASN A 142 6.36 -12.94 -4.16
CA ASN A 142 6.43 -14.05 -5.10
C ASN A 142 5.13 -14.87 -5.07
N PHE A 143 4.39 -14.85 -6.17
CA PHE A 143 3.09 -15.52 -6.33
C PHE A 143 3.18 -17.00 -6.69
N ALA A 144 4.38 -17.58 -6.81
CA ALA A 144 4.56 -18.94 -7.33
C ALA A 144 3.73 -20.02 -6.59
N ASN A 145 3.44 -19.79 -5.31
CA ASN A 145 2.68 -20.73 -4.47
C ASN A 145 1.28 -20.20 -4.09
N GLY A 146 0.78 -19.15 -4.76
CA GLY A 146 -0.45 -18.45 -4.37
C GLY A 146 -0.26 -17.54 -3.14
N ILE A 147 -1.36 -17.02 -2.62
CA ILE A 147 -1.41 -16.20 -1.41
C ILE A 147 -1.97 -17.10 -0.30
N SER A 148 -1.25 -17.24 0.82
CA SER A 148 -1.59 -18.22 1.85
C SER A 148 -2.79 -17.86 2.71
N GLY A 149 -3.21 -16.58 2.68
CA GLY A 149 -4.23 -16.03 3.57
C GLY A 149 -3.74 -15.78 5.00
N ASN A 150 -2.50 -16.15 5.34
CA ASN A 150 -1.96 -15.97 6.67
C ASN A 150 -1.33 -14.60 6.83
N VAL A 151 -1.35 -14.10 8.07
CA VAL A 151 -0.71 -12.83 8.44
C VAL A 151 0.25 -13.02 9.62
N LYS A 152 1.25 -12.14 9.70
CA LYS A 152 2.24 -12.07 10.78
C LYS A 152 2.29 -10.65 11.36
N ASP A 153 2.91 -10.50 12.52
CA ASP A 153 3.15 -9.19 13.12
C ASP A 153 4.09 -8.33 12.25
N VAL A 154 3.84 -7.02 12.24
CA VAL A 154 4.69 -6.06 11.55
C VAL A 154 6.09 -6.04 12.17
N PRO A 155 7.17 -6.17 11.37
CA PRO A 155 8.51 -6.51 11.88
C PRO A 155 9.31 -5.34 12.48
N PHE A 156 8.88 -4.08 12.31
CA PHE A 156 9.59 -2.90 12.85
C PHE A 156 8.90 -2.27 14.06
N GLN A 157 7.85 -2.91 14.57
CA GLN A 157 7.12 -2.48 15.77
C GLN A 157 7.35 -3.47 16.90
N SER A 158 8.61 -3.69 17.30
CA SER A 158 8.84 -4.44 18.54
C SER A 158 8.63 -3.52 19.75
N LYS A 159 7.92 -4.04 20.76
CA LYS A 159 7.75 -3.43 22.08
C LYS A 159 9.07 -3.19 22.84
N GLU A 160 10.23 -3.58 22.29
CA GLU A 160 11.52 -3.62 23.01
C GLU A 160 12.76 -3.16 22.21
N SER A 161 12.71 -2.86 20.89
CA SER A 161 13.95 -2.58 20.12
C SER A 161 14.56 -1.19 20.32
N VAL A 162 13.86 -0.24 20.94
CA VAL A 162 14.39 1.12 21.15
C VAL A 162 15.32 1.18 22.37
N ASP A 163 15.12 0.35 23.38
CA ASP A 163 15.94 0.35 24.60
C ASP A 163 17.27 -0.41 24.47
N ASP A 164 17.36 -1.39 23.57
CA ASP A 164 18.59 -2.18 23.42
C ASP A 164 19.68 -1.45 22.60
N MET A 165 19.29 -0.59 21.66
CA MET A 165 20.24 0.27 20.92
C MET A 165 20.80 1.41 21.78
N ALA A 166 20.09 1.82 22.83
CA ALA A 166 20.58 2.80 23.81
C ALA A 166 21.57 2.18 24.83
N LYS A 167 21.42 0.89 25.16
CA LYS A 167 22.32 0.18 26.06
C LYS A 167 23.71 -0.09 25.45
N PHE A 168 23.81 -0.34 24.16
CA PHE A 168 25.12 -0.59 23.52
C PHE A 168 26.00 0.66 23.32
N LYS A 169 25.42 1.87 23.32
CA LYS A 169 26.21 3.12 23.23
C LYS A 169 26.83 3.58 24.56
N ASN A 170 26.37 3.05 25.69
CA ASN A 170 26.87 3.43 27.02
C ASN A 170 27.86 2.41 27.63
N ILE A 171 28.18 1.32 26.93
CA ILE A 171 29.19 0.33 27.38
C ILE A 171 30.58 0.64 26.76
N LEU A 172 30.67 1.61 25.84
CA LEU A 172 31.92 2.04 25.18
C LEU A 172 32.39 3.45 25.62
N LYS A 173 32.07 3.87 26.85
CA LYS A 173 32.66 5.06 27.47
C LYS A 173 33.39 4.69 28.75
#